data_AF-A0A9P5YZB5-F1
#
_entry.id   AF-A0A9P5YZB5-F1
#
_cell.length_a   1.000
_cell.length_b   1.000
_cell.length_c   1.000
_cell.angle_alpha   90.00
_cell.angle_beta   90.00
_cell.angle_gamma   90.00
#
_symmetry.space_group_name_H-M   'P 1'
#
loop_
_entity.id
_entity.type
_entity.pdbx_description
1 polymer ?
#
loop_
_entity_poly.entity_id
_entity_poly.type
_entity_poly.pdbx_seq_one_letter_code
_entity_poly.pdbx_strand_id
1 'polypeptide(L)' 'MNIIEHTWEFLDHRICAHNPRPRNLDKLWLVLQEEWLKLDLDYIHKLYNSIPARVLALHKAKGHYTRY' A
#
# COMPACT_ATOMS: atom_id res chain seq x y z
N MET A 1 7.30 1.80 10.65
CA MET A 1 6.20 0.80 10.73
C MET A 1 4.89 1.52 10.47
N ASN A 2 4.65 1.88 9.22
CA ASN A 2 3.44 2.57 8.78
C ASN A 2 2.71 1.63 7.81
N ILE A 3 1.50 1.22 8.13
CA ILE A 3 0.79 0.18 7.37
C ILE A 3 0.38 0.66 5.98
N ILE A 4 0.13 1.97 5.83
CA ILE A 4 -0.32 2.57 4.56
C ILE A 4 0.76 2.54 3.47
N GLU A 5 2.05 2.42 3.82
CA GLU A 5 3.15 2.33 2.83
C GLU A 5 2.96 1.15 1.87
N HIS A 6 2.47 0.02 2.39
CA HIS A 6 2.19 -1.17 1.59
C HIS A 6 1.02 -0.94 0.63
N THR A 7 0.07 -0.08 1.03
CA THR A 7 -1.05 0.34 0.17
C THR A 7 -0.59 1.30 -0.91
N TRP A 8 0.33 2.23 -0.59
CA TRP A 8 0.91 3.12 -1.59
C TRP A 8 1.73 2.37 -2.63
N GLU A 9 2.56 1.41 -2.23
CA GLU A 9 3.30 0.54 -3.17
C GLU A 9 2.35 -0.23 -4.09
N PHE A 10 1.29 -0.81 -3.54
CA PHE A 10 0.27 -1.52 -4.33
C PHE A 10 -0.39 -0.61 -5.37
N LEU A 11 -0.75 0.62 -4.97
CA LEU A 11 -1.38 1.59 -5.88
C LEU A 11 -0.41 2.06 -6.97
N ASP A 12 0.86 2.30 -6.64
CA ASP A 12 1.86 2.68 -7.63
C ASP A 12 2.04 1.59 -8.69
N HIS A 13 2.10 0.32 -8.28
CA HIS A 13 2.14 -0.81 -9.21
C HIS A 13 0.91 -0.86 -10.12
N ARG A 14 -0.29 -0.63 -9.58
CA ARG A 14 -1.53 -0.60 -10.36
C ARG A 14 -1.53 0.54 -11.37
N ILE A 15 -1.19 1.75 -10.94
CA ILE A 15 -1.09 2.95 -11.78
C ILE A 15 -0.06 2.75 -12.90
N CYS A 16 1.08 2.14 -12.60
CA CYS A 16 2.12 1.84 -13.59
C CYS A 16 1.72 0.77 -14.60
N ALA A 17 0.82 -0.15 -14.22
CA ALA A 17 0.30 -1.20 -15.09
C ALA A 17 -0.79 -0.71 -16.07
N HIS A 18 -1.33 0.50 -15.89
CA HIS A 18 -2.30 1.08 -16.83
C HIS A 18 -1.70 1.30 -18.22
N ASN A 19 -2.47 1.02 -19.27
CA ASN A 19 -2.07 1.24 -20.66
C ASN A 19 -3.15 2.04 -21.42
N PRO A 20 -2.88 3.27 -21.88
CA PRO A 20 -1.63 4.01 -21.71
C PRO A 20 -1.45 4.50 -20.27
N ARG A 21 -0.20 4.50 -19.78
CA ARG A 21 0.14 5.08 -18.48
C ARG A 21 -0.29 6.55 -18.42
N PRO A 22 -0.85 7.04 -17.29
CA PRO A 22 -1.24 8.44 -17.16
C PRO A 22 -0.03 9.37 -17.41
N ARG A 23 -0.23 10.36 -18.30
CA ARG A 23 0.84 11.26 -18.78
C ARG A 23 0.73 12.70 -18.25
N ASN A 24 -0.30 13.00 -17.45
CA ASN A 24 -0.50 14.30 -16.82
C ASN A 24 -1.11 14.11 -15.42
N LEU A 25 -1.07 15.18 -14.61
CA LEU A 25 -1.51 15.14 -13.22
C LEU A 25 -3.02 14.85 -13.08
N ASP A 26 -3.85 15.39 -13.96
CA ASP A 26 -5.30 15.17 -13.90
C ASP A 26 -5.67 13.71 -14.13
N LYS A 27 -5.05 13.06 -15.13
CA LYS A 27 -5.25 11.64 -15.41
C LYS A 27 -4.64 10.76 -14.32
N LEU A 28 -3.49 11.15 -13.77
CA LEU A 28 -2.88 10.44 -12.64
C LEU A 28 -3.82 10.46 -11.43
N TRP A 29 -4.37 11.64 -11.11
CA TRP A 29 -5.31 11.80 -10.01
C TRP A 29 -6.58 10.97 -10.19
N LEU A 30 -7.17 11.00 -11.39
CA LEU A 30 -8.34 10.19 -11.72
C LEU A 30 -8.07 8.69 -11.55
N VAL A 31 -6.99 8.18 -12.15
CA VAL A 31 -6.64 6.75 -12.08
C VAL A 31 -6.33 6.34 -10.64
N LEU A 32 -5.65 7.20 -9.87
CA LEU A 32 -5.39 6.93 -8.46
C LEU A 32 -6.68 6.80 -7.66
N GLN A 33 -7.66 7.68 -7.88
CA GLN A 33 -8.97 7.58 -7.23
C GLN A 33 -9.71 6.30 -7.64
N GLU A 34 -9.69 5.94 -8.92
CA GLU A 34 -10.32 4.71 -9.40
C GLU A 34 -9.68 3.45 -8.79
N GLU A 35 -8.35 3.35 -8.78
CA GLU A 35 -7.63 2.21 -8.19
C GLU A 35 -7.79 2.18 -6.66
N TRP A 36 -7.85 3.33 -6.00
CA TRP A 36 -8.14 3.42 -4.57
C TRP A 36 -9.52 2.85 -4.24
N LEU A 37 -10.55 3.19 -5.04
CA LEU A 37 -11.90 2.68 -4.84
C LEU A 37 -12.04 1.19 -5.15
N LYS A 38 -11.13 0.61 -5.96
CA LYS A 38 -11.08 -0.83 -6.26
C LYS A 38 -10.35 -1.64 -5.18
N LEU A 39 -9.79 -1.00 -4.15
CA LEU A 39 -9.13 -1.72 -3.06
C LEU A 39 -10.14 -2.64 -2.37
N ASP A 40 -9.81 -3.92 -2.36
CA ASP A 40 -10.60 -4.93 -1.69
C ASP A 40 -10.54 -4.72 -0.16
N LEU A 41 -11.70 -4.75 0.49
CA LEU A 41 -11.79 -4.70 1.95
C LEU A 41 -11.02 -5.85 2.59
N ASP A 42 -10.94 -7.03 1.94
CA ASP A 42 -10.14 -8.14 2.44
C ASP A 42 -8.64 -7.83 2.44
N TYR A 43 -8.16 -7.05 1.46
CA TYR A 43 -6.78 -6.56 1.45
C TYR A 43 -6.53 -5.62 2.63
N ILE A 44 -7.46 -4.70 2.90
CA ILE A 44 -7.39 -3.78 4.04
C ILE A 44 -7.42 -4.57 5.37
N HIS A 45 -8.32 -5.53 5.53
CA HIS A 45 -8.38 -6.38 6.72
C HIS A 45 -7.08 -7.16 6.94
N LYS A 46 -6.47 -7.74 5.89
CA LYS A 46 -5.17 -8.40 5.99
C LYS A 46 -4.06 -7.44 6.44
N LEU A 47 -4.10 -6.20 5.98
CA LEU A 47 -3.17 -5.15 6.40
C LEU A 47 -3.23 -4.92 7.91
N TYR A 48 -4.45 -4.70 8.45
CA TYR A 48 -4.67 -4.53 9.89
C TYR A 48 -4.33 -5.78 10.69
N ASN A 49 -4.73 -6.96 10.23
CA ASN A 49 -4.42 -8.24 10.86
C ASN A 49 -2.91 -8.52 10.92
N SER A 50 -2.11 -7.87 10.06
CA SER A 50 -0.65 -8.00 10.09
C SER A 50 0.02 -7.20 11.21
N ILE A 51 -0.65 -6.19 11.79
CA ILE A 51 -0.07 -5.27 12.79
C ILE A 51 0.58 -6.01 13.97
N PRO A 52 -0.06 -7.00 14.63
CA PRO A 52 0.57 -7.71 15.74
C PRO A 52 1.90 -8.37 15.35
N ALA A 53 1.97 -8.97 14.16
CA ALA A 53 3.20 -9.60 13.66
C ALA A 53 4.30 -8.56 13.39
N ARG A 54 3.95 -7.38 12.87
CA ARG A 54 4.88 -6.25 12.65
C ARG A 54 5.44 -5.71 13.97
N VAL A 55 4.57 -5.53 14.97
CA VAL A 55 4.97 -5.09 16.32
C VAL A 55 5.90 -6.12 16.96
N LEU A 56 5.58 -7.41 16.86
CA LEU A 56 6.46 -8.48 17.35
C LEU A 56 7.83 -8.47 16.65
N ALA A 57 7.86 -8.25 15.33
CA ALA A 57 9.11 -8.13 14.59
C ALA A 57 9.95 -6.93 15.06
N LEU A 58 9.31 -5.78 15.29
CA LEU A 58 9.97 -4.58 15.80
C LEU A 58 10.51 -4.78 17.22
N HIS A 59 9.74 -5.45 18.07
CA HIS A 59 10.17 -5.82 19.41
C HIS A 59 11.41 -6.74 19.39
N LYS A 60 11.38 -7.79 18.55
CA LYS A 60 12.53 -8.69 18.35
C LYS A 60 13.76 -7.96 17.79
N ALA A 61 13.53 -6.98 16.92
CA ALA A 61 14.57 -6.12 16.38
C ALA A 61 15.03 -5.04 17.38
N LYS A 62 14.48 -4.98 18.60
CA LYS A 62 14.78 -3.93 19.60
C LYS A 62 14.61 -2.51 19.06
N GLY A 63 13.61 -2.31 18.19
CA GLY A 63 13.35 -1.04 17.54
C GLY A 63 14.21 -0.74 16.30
N HIS A 64 15.13 -1.63 15.92
CA HIS A 64 15.87 -1.52 14.66
C HIS A 64 14.99 -1.88 13.45
N TYR A 65 15.55 -1.70 12.25
CA TYR A 65 14.88 -1.97 10.98
C TYR A 65 14.23 -3.37 10.93
N THR A 66 13.05 -3.41 10.35
CA THR A 66 12.30 -4.64 10.05
C THR A 66 11.89 -4.63 8.59
N ARG A 67 11.61 -5.81 8.01
CA ARG A 67 11.09 -5.96 6.63
C ARG A 67 9.71 -5.31 6.37
N TYR A 68 9.13 -4.62 7.34
CA TYR A 68 7.75 -4.12 7.36
C TYR A 68 7.67 -2.60 7.34
#